data_AF-A0A9Q0NHR7-F1
#
_entry.id   AF-A0A9Q0NHR7-F1
#
_cell.length_a   1.000
_cell.length_b   1.000
_cell.length_c   1.000
_cell.angle_alpha   90.00
_cell.angle_beta   90.00
_cell.angle_gamma   90.00
#
_symmetry.space_group_name_H-M   'P 1'
#
loop_
_entity.id
_entity.type
_entity.pdbx_description
1 polymer ?
#
loop_
_entity_poly.entity_id
_entity_poly.type
_entity_poly.pdbx_seq_one_letter_code
_entity_poly.pdbx_strand_id
1 'polypeptide(L)'
;ELSSDSSQHVRSALASVIMGMAPDATIEQLLPIFLSLLKDEFPDVRLNIISKLDQVNQVIGIDLLSQSLLPAIVELAEDRHWRVRLAIIEYIPLLASQLGVGFFDDKLGALCMQWLQDMVCSNYRLRSSCESGYLLTSALG
;
A
#
# COMPACT_ATOMS: atom_id res chain seq x y z
N GLU A 1 17.50 12.91 -11.53
CA GLU A 1 17.15 11.56 -11.07
C GLU A 1 15.85 11.13 -11.73
N LEU A 2 15.70 9.86 -12.09
CA LEU A 2 14.56 9.37 -12.88
C LEU A 2 13.20 9.42 -12.14
N SER A 3 13.24 9.47 -10.80
CA SER A 3 12.06 9.58 -9.94
C SER A 3 11.37 10.94 -10.01
N SER A 4 12.08 11.96 -10.46
CA SER A 4 11.60 13.35 -10.58
C SER A 4 11.50 13.78 -12.04
N ASP A 5 11.53 12.82 -12.98
CA ASP A 5 11.47 13.10 -14.41
C ASP A 5 10.13 13.77 -14.76
N SER A 6 10.13 14.70 -15.71
CA SER A 6 8.90 15.40 -16.12
C SER A 6 7.89 14.46 -16.79
N SER A 7 8.36 13.38 -17.41
CA SER A 7 7.52 12.39 -18.07
C SER A 7 6.95 11.37 -17.08
N GLN A 8 5.62 11.33 -16.96
CA GLN A 8 4.93 10.28 -16.20
C GLN A 8 5.30 8.87 -16.69
N HIS A 9 5.61 8.69 -17.98
CA HIS A 9 5.96 7.39 -18.54
C HIS A 9 7.33 6.93 -18.05
N VAL A 10 8.27 7.86 -17.86
CA VAL A 10 9.59 7.57 -17.29
C VAL A 10 9.47 7.20 -15.82
N ARG A 11 8.69 7.97 -15.05
CA ARG A 11 8.44 7.67 -13.62
C ARG A 11 7.68 6.35 -13.43
N SER A 12 6.71 6.07 -14.30
CA SER A 12 5.96 4.81 -14.34
C SER A 12 6.85 3.60 -14.72
N ALA A 13 7.74 3.77 -15.69
CA ALA A 13 8.72 2.75 -16.06
C ALA A 13 9.68 2.47 -14.89
N LEU A 14 10.20 3.53 -14.25
CA LEU A 14 11.02 3.41 -13.05
C LEU A 14 10.27 2.66 -11.94
N ALA A 15 9.03 3.04 -11.64
CA ALA A 15 8.17 2.38 -10.67
C ALA A 15 8.03 0.87 -10.93
N SER A 16 8.00 0.46 -12.20
CA SER A 16 7.87 -0.95 -12.59
C SER A 16 9.15 -1.76 -12.38
N VAL A 17 10.32 -1.14 -12.52
CA VAL A 17 11.63 -1.84 -12.48
C VAL A 17 12.38 -1.69 -11.16
N ILE A 18 12.10 -0.63 -10.38
CA ILE A 18 12.92 -0.25 -9.22
C ILE A 18 13.01 -1.35 -8.16
N MET A 19 11.96 -2.17 -8.03
CA MET A 19 11.92 -3.27 -7.05
C MET A 19 12.48 -4.58 -7.59
N GLY A 20 12.52 -4.79 -8.91
CA GLY A 20 13.10 -6.00 -9.51
C GLY A 20 14.64 -6.02 -9.48
N MET A 21 15.27 -4.90 -9.11
CA MET A 21 16.73 -4.71 -9.13
C MET A 21 17.36 -4.68 -7.73
N ALA A 22 16.60 -4.85 -6.65
CA ALA A 22 17.05 -4.57 -5.29
C ALA A 22 17.50 -5.84 -4.53
N PRO A 23 18.81 -6.06 -4.30
CA PRO A 23 19.27 -6.90 -3.19
C PRO A 23 19.02 -6.17 -1.85
N ASP A 24 18.95 -6.92 -0.74
CA ASP A 24 18.61 -6.42 0.60
C ASP A 24 19.36 -5.12 1.02
N ALA A 25 20.60 -4.93 0.54
CA ALA A 25 21.45 -3.79 0.84
C ALA A 25 21.03 -2.46 0.16
N THR A 26 20.11 -2.46 -0.81
CA THR A 26 19.68 -1.22 -1.51
C THR A 26 18.33 -0.69 -1.04
N ILE A 27 17.64 -1.40 -0.16
CA ILE A 27 16.33 -0.97 0.37
C ILE A 27 16.41 0.41 1.01
N GLU A 28 17.43 0.68 1.80
CA GLU A 28 17.59 1.98 2.48
C GLU A 28 17.69 3.14 1.49
N GLN A 29 18.20 2.89 0.28
CA GLN A 29 18.32 3.88 -0.78
C GLN A 29 17.08 3.93 -1.68
N LEU A 30 16.41 2.81 -1.89
CA LEU A 30 15.25 2.69 -2.77
C LEU A 30 13.94 3.03 -2.08
N LEU A 31 13.83 2.85 -0.76
CA LEU A 31 12.62 3.14 0.00
C LEU A 31 12.21 4.63 -0.09
N PRO A 32 13.11 5.62 0.05
CA PRO A 32 12.73 7.02 -0.16
C PRO A 32 12.17 7.29 -1.56
N ILE A 33 12.73 6.64 -2.59
CA ILE A 33 12.26 6.76 -3.98
C ILE A 33 10.89 6.10 -4.12
N PHE A 34 10.70 4.93 -3.52
CA PHE A 34 9.43 4.20 -3.51
C PHE A 34 8.32 5.02 -2.85
N LEU A 35 8.57 5.59 -1.67
CA LEU A 35 7.63 6.47 -0.97
C LEU A 35 7.34 7.74 -1.76
N SER A 36 8.34 8.30 -2.46
CA SER A 36 8.12 9.45 -3.35
C SER A 36 7.18 9.09 -4.50
N LEU A 37 7.33 7.92 -5.12
CA LEU A 37 6.50 7.47 -6.24
C LEU A 37 5.09 7.05 -5.78
N LEU A 38 4.92 6.59 -4.54
CA LEU A 38 3.58 6.42 -3.93
C LEU A 38 2.81 7.73 -3.84
N LYS A 39 3.51 8.88 -3.78
CA LYS A 39 2.91 10.22 -3.72
C LYS A 39 2.90 10.93 -5.07
N ASP A 40 3.12 10.21 -6.17
CA ASP A 40 3.14 10.79 -7.51
C ASP A 40 1.78 11.44 -7.84
N GLU A 41 1.80 12.54 -8.59
CA GLU A 41 0.57 13.22 -9.03
C GLU A 41 -0.30 12.33 -9.92
N PHE A 42 0.31 11.41 -10.68
CA PHE A 42 -0.40 10.57 -11.64
C PHE A 42 -0.80 9.22 -11.02
N PRO A 43 -2.10 8.86 -11.08
CA PRO A 43 -2.59 7.64 -10.45
C PRO A 43 -1.97 6.36 -11.02
N ASP A 44 -1.62 6.35 -12.31
CA ASP A 44 -1.02 5.16 -12.94
C ASP A 44 0.38 4.87 -12.38
N VAL A 45 1.14 5.89 -11.99
CA VAL A 45 2.42 5.73 -11.30
C VAL A 45 2.20 5.12 -9.92
N ARG A 46 1.25 5.67 -9.15
CA ARG A 46 0.90 5.16 -7.82
C ARG A 46 0.43 3.70 -7.86
N LEU A 47 -0.44 3.36 -8.83
CA LEU A 47 -0.93 2.00 -9.03
C LEU A 47 0.20 1.02 -9.37
N ASN A 48 1.15 1.43 -10.20
CA ASN A 48 2.31 0.58 -10.51
C ASN A 48 3.15 0.29 -9.26
N ILE A 49 3.36 1.28 -8.40
CA ILE A 49 4.08 1.08 -7.15
C ILE A 49 3.28 0.17 -6.20
N ILE A 50 1.97 0.37 -6.06
CA ILE A 50 1.11 -0.47 -5.22
C ILE A 50 1.16 -1.94 -5.66
N SER A 51 1.24 -2.19 -6.97
CA SER A 51 1.35 -3.56 -7.50
C SER A 51 2.66 -4.28 -7.13
N LYS A 52 3.64 -3.56 -6.57
CA LYS A 52 4.94 -4.08 -6.12
C LYS A 52 5.11 -4.04 -4.60
N LEU A 53 4.11 -3.56 -3.86
CA LEU A 53 4.18 -3.47 -2.40
C LEU A 53 4.40 -4.83 -1.73
N ASP A 54 3.86 -5.91 -2.30
CA ASP A 54 4.04 -7.28 -1.83
C ASP A 54 5.51 -7.70 -1.79
N GLN A 55 6.26 -7.41 -2.85
CA GLN A 55 7.69 -7.70 -2.97
C GLN A 55 8.49 -6.87 -1.98
N VAL A 56 8.17 -5.59 -1.85
CA VAL A 56 8.84 -4.67 -0.93
C VAL A 56 8.68 -5.17 0.51
N ASN A 57 7.46 -5.51 0.87
CA ASN A 57 7.11 -5.90 2.23
C ASN A 57 7.87 -7.15 2.72
N GLN A 58 8.15 -8.10 1.83
CA GLN A 58 8.95 -9.29 2.16
C GLN A 58 10.39 -8.98 2.56
N VAL A 59 10.94 -7.83 2.15
CA VAL A 59 12.37 -7.51 2.32
C VAL A 59 12.61 -6.42 3.36
N ILE A 60 11.65 -5.52 3.58
CA ILE A 60 11.81 -4.32 4.44
C ILE A 60 11.71 -4.63 5.95
N GLY A 61 11.08 -5.75 6.33
CA GLY A 61 10.83 -6.11 7.72
C GLY A 61 9.75 -5.26 8.40
N ILE A 62 9.20 -5.76 9.51
CA ILE A 62 8.02 -5.21 10.18
C ILE A 62 8.27 -3.79 10.75
N ASP A 63 9.45 -3.54 11.32
CA ASP A 63 9.77 -2.27 11.97
C ASP A 63 9.74 -1.10 10.97
N LEU A 64 10.46 -1.22 9.87
CA LEU A 64 10.57 -0.17 8.87
C LEU A 64 9.26 -0.01 8.07
N LEU A 65 8.53 -1.12 7.88
CA LEU A 65 7.18 -1.09 7.32
C LEU A 65 6.22 -0.26 8.18
N SER A 66 6.20 -0.51 9.48
CA SER A 66 5.29 0.17 10.40
C SER A 66 5.58 1.68 10.50
N GLN A 67 6.86 2.05 10.42
CA GLN A 67 7.30 3.45 10.54
C GLN A 67 7.12 4.25 9.24
N SER A 68 7.33 3.63 8.08
CA SER A 68 7.42 4.35 6.80
C SER A 68 6.26 4.06 5.85
N LEU A 69 5.88 2.79 5.69
CA LEU A 69 4.86 2.38 4.74
C LEU A 69 3.44 2.57 5.29
N LEU A 70 3.22 2.30 6.58
CA LEU A 70 1.89 2.39 7.17
C LEU A 70 1.28 3.81 7.06
N PRO A 71 2.02 4.91 7.33
CA PRO A 71 1.51 6.27 7.09
C PRO A 71 1.14 6.51 5.62
N ALA A 72 1.96 6.01 4.69
CA ALA A 72 1.70 6.15 3.25
C ALA A 72 0.46 5.36 2.82
N ILE A 73 0.24 4.16 3.37
CA ILE A 73 -0.94 3.33 3.12
C ILE A 73 -2.22 4.03 3.58
N VAL A 74 -2.19 4.64 4.77
CA VAL A 74 -3.34 5.40 5.29
C VAL A 74 -3.66 6.59 4.38
N GLU A 75 -2.65 7.33 3.93
CA GLU A 75 -2.82 8.44 2.98
C GLU A 75 -3.40 7.99 1.64
N LEU A 76 -2.96 6.84 1.13
CA LEU A 76 -3.46 6.28 -0.14
C LEU A 76 -4.88 5.69 -0.05
N ALA A 77 -5.30 5.27 1.13
CA ALA A 77 -6.68 4.83 1.33
C ALA A 77 -7.69 6.00 1.19
N GLU A 78 -7.23 7.23 1.37
CA GLU A 78 -7.98 8.47 1.14
C GLU A 78 -7.68 9.11 -0.23
N ASP A 79 -6.98 8.40 -1.12
CA ASP A 79 -6.55 8.93 -2.42
C ASP A 79 -7.72 9.41 -3.27
N ARG A 80 -7.54 10.52 -4.00
CA ARG A 80 -8.59 11.09 -4.86
C ARG A 80 -9.07 10.11 -5.94
N HIS A 81 -8.20 9.25 -6.44
CA HIS A 81 -8.51 8.27 -7.46
C HIS A 81 -9.00 6.94 -6.86
N TRP A 82 -10.24 6.57 -7.18
CA TRP A 82 -10.89 5.40 -6.62
C TRP A 82 -10.16 4.08 -6.87
N ARG A 83 -9.43 3.94 -8.00
CA ARG A 83 -8.64 2.74 -8.30
C ARG A 83 -7.44 2.58 -7.37
N VAL A 84 -6.82 3.68 -6.98
CA VAL A 84 -5.70 3.69 -6.02
C VAL A 84 -6.21 3.23 -4.65
N ARG A 85 -7.35 3.80 -4.21
CA ARG A 85 -8.01 3.38 -2.97
C ARG A 85 -8.35 1.89 -2.96
N LEU A 86 -8.93 1.38 -4.06
CA LEU A 86 -9.26 -0.04 -4.21
C LEU A 86 -8.02 -0.93 -4.12
N ALA A 87 -6.94 -0.58 -4.81
CA ALA A 87 -5.71 -1.37 -4.80
C ALA A 87 -5.10 -1.45 -3.40
N ILE A 88 -5.14 -0.37 -2.61
CA ILE A 88 -4.69 -0.40 -1.21
C ILE A 88 -5.61 -1.21 -0.32
N ILE A 89 -6.93 -1.08 -0.48
CA ILE A 89 -7.89 -1.86 0.31
C ILE A 89 -7.71 -3.36 0.08
N GLU A 90 -7.46 -3.79 -1.15
CA GLU A 90 -7.16 -5.19 -1.48
C GLU A 90 -5.82 -5.65 -0.90
N TYR A 91 -4.91 -4.73 -0.58
CA TYR A 91 -3.61 -5.03 0.03
C TYR A 91 -3.66 -5.18 1.56
N ILE A 92 -4.66 -4.58 2.23
CA ILE A 92 -4.83 -4.59 3.69
C ILE A 92 -4.80 -6.01 4.31
N PRO A 93 -5.49 -7.04 3.77
CA PRO A 93 -5.48 -8.38 4.37
C PRO A 93 -4.08 -9.00 4.41
N LEU A 94 -3.29 -8.79 3.34
CA LEU A 94 -1.91 -9.26 3.28
C LEU A 94 -1.07 -8.55 4.36
N LEU A 95 -1.24 -7.24 4.50
CA LEU A 95 -0.55 -6.46 5.53
C LEU A 95 -0.91 -6.94 6.94
N ALA A 96 -2.19 -7.21 7.19
CA ALA A 96 -2.67 -7.71 8.48
C ALA A 96 -2.04 -9.07 8.83
N SER A 97 -1.93 -9.96 7.86
CA SER A 97 -1.30 -11.28 8.06
C SER A 97 0.17 -11.20 8.44
N GLN A 98 0.87 -10.13 8.06
CA GLN A 98 2.31 -9.97 8.29
C GLN A 98 2.63 -9.13 9.51
N LEU A 99 1.81 -8.11 9.82
CA LEU A 99 1.94 -7.31 11.04
C LEU A 99 1.42 -8.03 12.28
N GLY A 100 0.54 -9.01 12.10
CA GLY A 100 -0.16 -9.70 13.18
C GLY A 100 -1.42 -8.95 13.62
N VAL A 101 -2.37 -9.72 14.15
CA VAL A 101 -3.74 -9.26 14.45
C VAL A 101 -3.75 -8.10 15.45
N GLY A 102 -2.98 -8.21 16.55
CA GLY A 102 -2.96 -7.16 17.59
C GLY A 102 -2.45 -5.81 17.08
N PHE A 103 -1.38 -5.81 16.27
CA PHE A 103 -0.85 -4.57 15.72
C PHE A 103 -1.81 -3.97 14.68
N PHE A 104 -2.44 -4.83 13.87
CA PHE A 104 -3.41 -4.41 12.88
C PHE A 104 -4.65 -3.78 13.52
N ASP A 105 -5.24 -4.41 14.54
CA ASP A 105 -6.43 -3.90 15.21
C ASP A 105 -6.16 -2.55 15.87
N ASP A 106 -5.01 -2.40 16.54
CA ASP A 106 -4.61 -1.15 17.21
C ASP A 106 -4.38 0.03 16.26
N LYS A 107 -3.86 -0.24 15.04
CA LYS A 107 -3.43 0.82 14.11
C LYS A 107 -4.35 1.03 12.92
N LEU A 108 -4.93 -0.04 12.39
CA LEU A 108 -5.69 -0.05 11.14
C LEU A 108 -7.15 -0.47 11.33
N GLY A 109 -7.51 -1.10 12.45
CA GLY A 109 -8.88 -1.58 12.69
C GLY A 109 -9.93 -0.47 12.60
N ALA A 110 -9.72 0.64 13.33
CA ALA A 110 -10.63 1.79 13.30
C ALA A 110 -10.69 2.44 11.90
N LEU A 111 -9.56 2.52 11.20
CA LEU A 111 -9.48 3.07 9.86
C LEU A 111 -10.21 2.20 8.84
N CYS A 112 -10.08 0.87 8.93
CA CYS A 112 -10.81 -0.06 8.08
C CYS A 112 -12.33 0.09 8.26
N MET A 113 -12.79 0.28 9.50
CA MET A 113 -14.20 0.54 9.78
C MET A 113 -14.67 1.89 9.22
N GLN A 114 -13.83 2.92 9.28
CA GLN A 114 -14.11 4.21 8.65
C GLN A 114 -14.16 4.10 7.12
N TRP A 115 -13.19 3.44 6.49
CA TRP A 115 -13.18 3.20 5.04
C TRP A 115 -14.38 2.37 4.60
N LEU A 116 -14.80 1.38 5.38
CA LEU A 116 -16.02 0.61 5.13
C LEU A 116 -17.28 1.47 5.15
N GLN A 117 -17.34 2.52 5.98
CA GLN A 117 -18.47 3.46 6.05
C GLN A 117 -18.43 4.49 4.91
N ASP A 118 -17.26 5.05 4.59
CA ASP A 118 -17.10 6.06 3.55
C ASP A 118 -17.28 5.48 2.13
N MET A 119 -16.94 4.19 1.93
CA MET A 119 -16.99 3.53 0.62
C MET A 119 -18.35 2.89 0.27
N VAL A 120 -19.38 3.06 1.12
CA VAL A 120 -20.74 2.50 0.92
C VAL A 120 -21.40 2.99 -0.38
N CYS A 121 -20.89 4.04 -1.03
CA CYS A 121 -21.58 4.64 -2.18
C CYS A 121 -21.27 4.08 -3.58
N SER A 122 -20.24 3.23 -3.82
CA SER A 122 -19.93 2.88 -5.24
C SER A 122 -19.50 1.46 -5.63
N ASN A 123 -19.01 0.55 -4.78
CA ASN A 123 -18.57 -0.77 -5.29
C ASN A 123 -18.70 -1.92 -4.27
N TYR A 124 -19.64 -2.84 -4.51
CA TYR A 124 -19.85 -4.08 -3.72
C TYR A 124 -18.56 -4.93 -3.54
N ARG A 125 -17.61 -4.85 -4.47
CA ARG A 125 -16.34 -5.61 -4.44
C ARG A 125 -15.38 -5.14 -3.34
N LEU A 126 -15.38 -3.84 -3.02
CA LEU A 126 -14.56 -3.25 -1.96
C LEU A 126 -14.96 -3.76 -0.57
N ARG A 127 -16.27 -3.86 -0.35
CA ARG A 127 -16.84 -4.33 0.92
C ARG A 127 -16.42 -5.76 1.21
N SER A 128 -16.45 -6.65 0.21
CA SER A 128 -16.03 -8.04 0.34
C SER A 128 -14.55 -8.20 0.70
N SER A 129 -13.66 -7.37 0.13
CA SER A 129 -12.21 -7.42 0.42
C SER A 129 -11.89 -6.91 1.84
N CYS A 130 -12.49 -5.80 2.27
CA CYS A 130 -12.35 -5.31 3.65
C CYS A 130 -12.95 -6.28 4.68
N GLU A 131 -14.17 -6.79 4.42
CA GLU A 131 -14.81 -7.79 5.29
C GLU A 131 -13.99 -9.08 5.34
N SER A 132 -13.40 -9.55 4.23
CA SER A 132 -12.50 -10.70 4.24
C SER A 132 -11.24 -10.44 5.07
N GLY A 133 -10.64 -9.25 4.99
CA GLY A 133 -9.49 -8.88 5.81
C GLY A 133 -9.80 -8.93 7.30
N TYR A 134 -10.92 -8.33 7.70
CA TYR A 134 -11.37 -8.30 9.10
C TYR A 134 -11.83 -9.67 9.63
N LEU A 135 -12.46 -10.49 8.78
CA LEU A 135 -12.84 -11.87 9.11
C LEU A 135 -11.62 -12.80 9.20
N LEU A 136 -10.59 -12.60 8.37
CA LEU A 136 -9.34 -13.34 8.45
C LEU A 136 -8.55 -13.01 9.73
N THR A 137 -8.52 -11.75 10.16
CA THR A 137 -7.84 -11.36 11.41
C THR A 137 -8.58 -11.85 12.64
N SER A 138 -9.92 -11.77 12.66
CA SER A 138 -10.74 -12.28 13.78
C SER A 138 -10.78 -13.81 13.88
N ALA A 139 -10.57 -14.55 12.77
CA ALA A 139 -10.53 -16.01 12.78
C ALA A 139 -9.17 -16.60 13.20
N LEU A 140 -8.11 -15.80 13.26
CA LEU A 140 -6.76 -16.20 13.69
C LEU A 140 -6.49 -15.90 15.18
N GLY A 141 -7.48 -15.36 15.90
CA GLY A 141 -7.45 -15.11 17.34
C GLY A 141 -8.04 -16.25 18.16
#